data_AF-A0A267DMU9-F1
#
_entry.id   AF-A0A267DMU9-F1
#
_cell.length_a   1.000
_cell.length_b   1.000
_cell.length_c   1.000
_cell.angle_alpha   90.00
_cell.angle_beta   90.00
_cell.angle_gamma   90.00
#
_symmetry.space_group_name_H-M   'P 1'
#
loop_
_entity.id
_entity.type
_entity.pdbx_description
1 polymer ?
#
loop_
_entity_poly.entity_id
_entity_poly.type
_entity_poly.pdbx_seq_one_letter_code
_entity_poly.pdbx_strand_id
1 'polypeptide(L)'
;TMLSVSIHRLLLLLCALVGMATTELVHVSVLFRHGHRSPVQLLPSQNFTVDNYWKDGLGELTNIGKMNEFNLGQFLRKRYDAFLGSRYNSSAHYVRSTDFDRTLMSAQSCLAGLFPPVGDQRWNSQLPWQPIPVHTVPKAKDYLLEAPDFPCPERERQFKQVNADPARLQFYRPYADFLKRLSAGAGMAVTPASVHKVLDTLWINKVEGLPAPAWLNYSGPDWQRLVTVGASSGMSTPGLRTWCASAPAGCWTKSSAPWTTSATAGFLTAAPACASTPTTTPRWPPRWPPWATQNSCGRTSPRPCCSSCTPIPASSA
;
A
#
# COMPACT_ATOMS: atom_id res chain seq x y z
N THR A 1 -50.25 -34.43 23.21
CA THR A 1 -49.08 -34.88 22.42
C THR A 1 -48.93 -34.13 21.09
N MET A 2 -50.00 -33.75 20.39
CA MET A 2 -49.92 -32.91 19.17
C MET A 2 -49.60 -31.43 19.43
N LEU A 3 -50.16 -30.81 20.48
CA LEU A 3 -49.99 -29.37 20.77
C LEU A 3 -48.54 -28.97 21.12
N SER A 4 -47.83 -29.85 21.85
CA SER A 4 -46.42 -29.63 22.26
C SER A 4 -45.45 -29.70 21.07
N VAL A 5 -45.73 -30.57 20.10
CA VAL A 5 -44.95 -30.70 18.87
C VAL A 5 -45.13 -29.47 17.97
N SER A 6 -46.34 -28.91 17.91
CA SER A 6 -46.62 -27.67 17.18
C SER A 6 -45.93 -26.45 17.78
N ILE A 7 -45.89 -26.34 19.12
CA ILE A 7 -45.19 -25.25 19.81
C ILE A 7 -43.67 -25.36 19.64
N HIS A 8 -43.09 -26.57 19.73
CA HIS A 8 -41.66 -26.76 19.46
C HIS A 8 -41.28 -26.43 18.02
N ARG A 9 -42.11 -26.80 17.04
CA ARG A 9 -41.88 -26.44 15.63
C ARG A 9 -41.98 -24.93 15.39
N LEU A 10 -42.93 -24.26 16.03
CA LEU A 10 -43.07 -22.80 15.97
C LEU A 10 -41.89 -22.08 16.64
N LEU A 11 -41.42 -22.56 17.79
CA LEU A 11 -40.25 -22.03 18.49
C LEU A 11 -38.95 -22.26 17.71
N LEU A 12 -38.78 -23.41 17.05
CA LEU A 12 -37.63 -23.68 16.18
C LEU A 12 -37.64 -22.81 14.93
N LEU A 13 -38.81 -22.57 14.31
CA LEU A 13 -38.97 -21.62 13.21
C LEU A 13 -38.67 -20.18 13.64
N LEU A 14 -39.15 -19.76 14.80
CA LEU A 14 -38.83 -18.45 15.38
C LEU A 14 -37.34 -18.32 15.70
N CYS A 15 -36.69 -19.34 16.27
CA CYS A 15 -35.23 -19.35 16.47
C CYS A 15 -34.44 -19.29 15.16
N ALA A 16 -34.89 -19.99 14.11
CA ALA A 16 -34.27 -19.92 12.79
C ALA A 16 -34.42 -18.53 12.14
N LEU A 17 -35.53 -17.83 12.38
CA LEU A 17 -35.77 -16.45 11.93
C LEU A 17 -34.98 -15.41 12.75
N VAL A 18 -34.79 -15.65 14.05
CA VAL A 18 -34.03 -14.76 14.96
C VAL A 18 -32.51 -14.94 14.79
N GLY A 19 -32.05 -16.08 14.27
CA GLY A 19 -30.63 -16.41 14.11
C GLY A 19 -29.93 -15.79 12.90
N MET A 20 -30.64 -15.08 12.02
CA MET A 20 -30.02 -14.33 10.93
C MET A 20 -29.59 -12.95 11.40
N ALA A 21 -28.49 -12.89 12.15
CA ALA A 21 -27.80 -11.61 12.36
C ALA A 21 -27.32 -11.09 10.99
N THR A 22 -28.03 -10.12 10.44
CA THR A 22 -27.63 -9.45 9.20
C THR A 22 -26.42 -8.58 9.50
N THR A 23 -25.26 -8.94 8.96
CA THR A 23 -24.08 -8.08 9.02
C THR A 23 -24.17 -7.04 7.91
N GLU A 24 -24.04 -5.76 8.27
CA GLU A 24 -24.03 -4.65 7.32
C GLU A 24 -22.60 -4.10 7.16
N LEU A 25 -22.21 -3.80 5.92
CA LEU A 25 -20.98 -3.09 5.64
C LEU A 25 -21.18 -1.60 5.95
N VAL A 26 -20.45 -1.07 6.93
CA VAL A 26 -20.57 0.33 7.37
C VAL A 26 -19.41 1.22 6.95
N HIS A 27 -18.25 0.63 6.63
CA HIS A 27 -17.03 1.37 6.27
C HIS A 27 -16.06 0.51 5.46
N VAL A 28 -15.35 1.12 4.51
CA VAL A 28 -14.26 0.49 3.75
C VAL A 28 -13.05 1.42 3.74
N SER A 29 -11.89 0.90 4.14
CA SER A 29 -10.59 1.52 3.90
C SER A 29 -9.81 0.67 2.90
N VAL A 30 -9.34 1.28 1.82
CA VAL A 30 -8.50 0.61 0.82
C VAL A 30 -7.13 1.27 0.80
N LEU A 31 -6.09 0.47 1.02
CA LEU A 31 -4.70 0.85 0.82
C LEU A 31 -4.13 -0.02 -0.31
N PHE A 32 -3.62 0.63 -1.35
CA PHE A 32 -3.04 -0.06 -2.50
C PHE A 32 -1.74 0.62 -2.92
N ARG A 33 -0.84 -0.17 -3.52
CA ARG A 33 0.38 0.33 -4.15
C ARG A 33 0.03 0.82 -5.55
N HIS A 34 0.74 1.85 -6.00
CA HIS A 34 0.71 2.32 -7.39
C HIS A 34 0.84 1.17 -8.42
N GLY A 35 0.36 1.44 -9.63
CA GLY A 35 0.45 0.52 -10.76
C GLY A 35 1.88 0.35 -11.28
N HIS A 36 2.04 -0.44 -12.33
CA HIS A 36 3.33 -0.63 -13.00
C HIS A 36 3.99 0.70 -13.41
N ARG A 37 5.32 0.79 -13.22
CA ARG A 37 6.11 2.01 -13.41
C ARG A 37 7.43 1.73 -14.09
N SER A 38 8.07 2.78 -14.60
CA SER A 38 9.46 2.74 -15.03
C SER A 38 10.41 2.53 -13.82
N PRO A 39 11.65 2.09 -14.05
CA PRO A 39 12.64 1.93 -12.99
C PRO A 39 12.95 3.27 -12.33
N VAL A 40 13.18 3.27 -11.01
CA VAL A 40 13.68 4.46 -10.30
C VAL A 40 15.20 4.62 -10.46
N GLN A 41 15.88 3.56 -10.88
CA GLN A 41 17.31 3.53 -11.16
C GLN A 41 17.55 2.63 -12.38
N LEU A 42 18.46 3.05 -13.25
CA LEU A 42 18.89 2.28 -14.41
C LEU A 42 20.08 1.40 -14.06
N LEU A 43 20.23 0.29 -14.79
CA LEU A 43 21.43 -0.55 -14.70
C LEU A 43 22.50 -0.02 -15.67
N PRO A 44 23.68 0.39 -15.20
CA PRO A 44 24.77 0.86 -16.07
C PRO A 44 25.17 -0.13 -17.16
N SER A 45 24.97 -1.43 -16.95
CA SER A 45 25.29 -2.47 -17.93
C SER A 45 24.28 -2.61 -19.07
N GLN A 46 23.15 -1.88 -19.03
CA GLN A 46 22.13 -1.91 -20.06
C GLN A 46 21.94 -0.53 -20.70
N ASN A 47 21.60 -0.52 -21.99
CA ASN A 47 21.34 0.71 -22.73
C ASN A 47 19.83 1.01 -22.83
N PHE A 48 19.13 1.00 -21.69
CA PHE A 48 17.71 1.41 -21.60
C PHE A 48 17.64 2.72 -20.82
N THR A 49 17.91 3.83 -21.50
CA THR A 49 18.00 5.16 -20.93
C THR A 49 16.66 5.89 -21.01
N VAL A 50 16.59 7.06 -20.38
CA VAL A 50 15.44 7.98 -20.51
C VAL A 50 15.28 8.45 -21.95
N ASP A 51 16.40 8.71 -22.64
CA ASP A 51 16.38 9.23 -24.01
C ASP A 51 15.89 8.21 -25.03
N ASN A 52 16.18 6.92 -24.83
CA ASN A 52 15.90 5.89 -25.82
C ASN A 52 14.68 4.99 -25.49
N TYR A 53 14.27 4.90 -24.22
CA TYR A 53 13.21 3.98 -23.82
C TYR A 53 12.27 4.57 -22.77
N TRP A 54 12.79 5.00 -21.62
CA TRP A 54 11.97 5.53 -20.51
C TRP A 54 11.63 7.01 -20.71
N LYS A 55 10.96 7.32 -21.82
CA LYS A 55 10.71 8.70 -22.29
C LYS A 55 9.91 9.55 -21.31
N ASP A 56 9.02 8.93 -20.55
CA ASP A 56 8.23 9.63 -19.53
C ASP A 56 9.07 9.94 -18.28
N GLY A 57 10.27 9.36 -18.14
CA GLY A 57 11.16 9.53 -17.00
C GLY A 57 11.27 8.28 -16.13
N LEU A 58 12.10 8.38 -15.08
CA LEU A 58 12.35 7.31 -14.11
C LEU A 58 11.37 7.36 -12.95
N GLY A 59 10.85 6.20 -12.55
CA GLY A 59 9.89 6.08 -11.46
C GLY A 59 8.46 6.53 -11.81
N GLU A 60 8.17 6.71 -13.10
CA GLU A 60 6.91 7.21 -13.63
C GLU A 60 5.92 6.10 -13.99
N LEU A 61 4.62 6.39 -13.88
CA LEU A 61 3.57 5.40 -14.12
C LEU A 61 3.40 5.14 -15.62
N THR A 62 3.54 3.87 -16.03
CA THR A 62 3.39 3.50 -17.44
C THR A 62 1.92 3.29 -17.81
N ASN A 63 1.64 3.10 -19.10
CA ASN A 63 0.28 2.80 -19.55
C ASN A 63 -0.24 1.44 -19.02
N ILE A 64 0.66 0.46 -18.81
CA ILE A 64 0.31 -0.78 -18.11
C ILE A 64 -0.17 -0.45 -16.69
N GLY A 65 0.56 0.44 -15.98
CA GLY A 65 0.20 0.85 -14.62
C GLY A 65 -1.14 1.58 -14.54
N LYS A 66 -1.40 2.51 -15.45
CA LYS A 66 -2.71 3.19 -15.57
C LYS A 66 -3.84 2.17 -15.73
N MET A 67 -3.65 1.17 -16.60
CA MET A 67 -4.64 0.12 -16.82
C MET A 67 -4.78 -0.83 -15.61
N ASN A 68 -3.69 -1.15 -14.90
CA ASN A 68 -3.76 -1.93 -13.66
C ASN A 68 -4.68 -1.26 -12.64
N GLU A 69 -4.52 0.05 -12.47
CA GLU A 69 -5.27 0.83 -11.49
C GLU A 69 -6.71 1.07 -11.92
N PHE A 70 -6.94 1.33 -13.22
CA PHE A 70 -8.30 1.38 -13.76
C PHE A 70 -9.08 0.08 -13.50
N ASN A 71 -8.44 -1.06 -13.75
CA ASN A 71 -9.03 -2.38 -13.49
C ASN A 71 -9.27 -2.61 -11.98
N LEU A 72 -8.38 -2.13 -11.12
CA LEU A 72 -8.61 -2.11 -9.67
C LEU A 72 -9.87 -1.32 -9.32
N GLY A 73 -10.03 -0.13 -9.90
CA GLY A 73 -11.23 0.70 -9.76
C GLY A 73 -12.50 -0.04 -10.14
N GLN A 74 -12.50 -0.71 -11.29
CA GLN A 74 -13.64 -1.52 -11.76
C GLN A 74 -13.94 -2.68 -10.82
N PHE A 75 -12.92 -3.36 -10.32
CA PHE A 75 -13.07 -4.43 -9.34
C PHE A 75 -13.72 -3.91 -8.04
N LEU A 76 -13.21 -2.79 -7.50
CA LEU A 76 -13.75 -2.16 -6.30
C LEU A 76 -15.20 -1.70 -6.52
N ARG A 77 -15.50 -1.15 -7.70
CA ARG A 77 -16.87 -0.74 -8.05
C ARG A 77 -17.81 -1.93 -8.02
N LYS A 78 -17.45 -3.03 -8.68
CA LYS A 78 -18.26 -4.26 -8.69
C LYS A 78 -18.41 -4.85 -7.30
N ARG A 79 -17.35 -4.84 -6.50
CA ARG A 79 -17.34 -5.43 -5.15
C ARG A 79 -18.22 -4.67 -4.16
N TYR A 80 -18.23 -3.33 -4.25
CA TYR A 80 -18.90 -2.46 -3.28
C TYR A 80 -20.06 -1.66 -3.88
N ASP A 81 -20.61 -2.07 -5.03
CA ASP A 81 -21.63 -1.32 -5.77
C ASP A 81 -22.83 -0.91 -4.89
N ALA A 82 -23.35 -1.85 -4.09
CA ALA A 82 -24.46 -1.59 -3.17
C ALA A 82 -24.10 -0.60 -2.05
N PHE A 83 -22.84 -0.60 -1.58
CA PHE A 83 -22.38 0.27 -0.49
C PHE A 83 -22.02 1.68 -0.97
N LEU A 84 -21.38 1.78 -2.15
CA LEU A 84 -20.96 3.05 -2.74
C LEU A 84 -22.13 3.82 -3.37
N GLY A 85 -23.16 3.09 -3.79
CA GLY A 85 -24.24 3.63 -4.62
C GLY A 85 -23.76 3.92 -6.05
N SER A 86 -24.63 4.54 -6.84
CA SER A 86 -24.36 4.73 -8.27
C SER A 86 -23.41 5.88 -8.59
N ARG A 87 -23.28 6.87 -7.68
CA ARG A 87 -22.69 8.18 -7.92
C ARG A 87 -21.52 8.46 -6.97
N TYR A 88 -20.59 9.29 -7.42
CA TYR A 88 -19.59 9.87 -6.52
C TYR A 88 -20.25 10.88 -5.56
N ASN A 89 -19.87 10.83 -4.28
CA ASN A 89 -20.31 11.74 -3.22
C ASN A 89 -19.11 12.21 -2.39
N SER A 90 -18.78 13.50 -2.44
CA SER A 90 -17.62 14.07 -1.75
C SER A 90 -17.71 14.03 -0.22
N SER A 91 -18.91 13.95 0.35
CA SER A 91 -19.09 13.81 1.81
C SER A 91 -18.89 12.38 2.31
N ALA A 92 -18.93 11.38 1.41
CA ALA A 92 -18.83 9.96 1.76
C ALA A 92 -17.48 9.34 1.34
N HIS A 93 -16.80 9.94 0.36
CA HIS A 93 -15.57 9.38 -0.23
C HIS A 93 -14.40 10.32 -0.02
N TYR A 94 -13.34 9.80 0.62
CA TYR A 94 -12.08 10.51 0.81
C TYR A 94 -10.94 9.74 0.17
N VAL A 95 -10.13 10.43 -0.63
CA VAL A 95 -8.99 9.83 -1.34
C VAL A 95 -7.73 10.59 -0.97
N ARG A 96 -6.72 9.85 -0.50
CA ARG A 96 -5.40 10.38 -0.17
C ARG A 96 -4.33 9.60 -0.91
N SER A 97 -3.34 10.30 -1.42
CA SER A 97 -2.15 9.72 -2.05
C SER A 97 -0.88 10.33 -1.49
N THR A 98 0.24 9.60 -1.56
CA THR A 98 1.57 10.20 -1.36
C THR A 98 1.88 11.14 -2.53
N ASP A 99 2.77 12.11 -2.29
CA ASP A 99 3.13 13.17 -3.23
C ASP A 99 4.14 12.68 -4.28
N PHE A 100 3.81 11.61 -5.01
CA PHE A 100 4.53 11.18 -6.21
C PHE A 100 3.57 11.12 -7.39
N ASP A 101 4.06 11.51 -8.57
CA ASP A 101 3.30 11.49 -9.82
C ASP A 101 2.67 10.11 -10.04
N ARG A 102 3.45 9.04 -9.90
CA ARG A 102 2.95 7.66 -10.05
C ARG A 102 1.82 7.29 -9.09
N THR A 103 1.78 7.78 -7.86
CA THR A 103 0.73 7.44 -6.88
C THR A 103 -0.49 8.32 -7.06
N LEU A 104 -0.31 9.59 -7.43
CA LEU A 104 -1.41 10.49 -7.79
C LEU A 104 -2.13 10.02 -9.06
N MET A 105 -1.38 9.70 -10.12
CA MET A 105 -1.91 9.16 -11.37
C MET A 105 -2.57 7.79 -11.18
N SER A 106 -2.04 6.95 -10.29
CA SER A 106 -2.65 5.67 -9.94
C SER A 106 -4.02 5.86 -9.28
N ALA A 107 -4.10 6.76 -8.29
CA ALA A 107 -5.37 7.07 -7.63
C ALA A 107 -6.41 7.62 -8.63
N GLN A 108 -6.01 8.53 -9.52
CA GLN A 108 -6.89 9.05 -10.56
C GLN A 108 -7.35 7.95 -11.54
N SER A 109 -6.46 7.06 -11.95
CA SER A 109 -6.78 5.94 -12.85
C SER A 109 -7.77 4.97 -12.18
N CYS A 110 -7.54 4.64 -10.91
CA CYS A 110 -8.45 3.83 -10.11
C CYS A 110 -9.83 4.50 -9.94
N LEU A 111 -9.87 5.81 -9.67
CA LEU A 111 -11.12 6.56 -9.55
C LEU A 111 -11.91 6.61 -10.86
N ALA A 112 -11.23 6.65 -12.01
CA ALA A 112 -11.88 6.58 -13.32
C ALA A 112 -12.61 5.24 -13.53
N GLY A 113 -12.05 4.13 -13.03
CA GLY A 113 -12.72 2.82 -13.03
C GLY A 113 -13.79 2.67 -11.95
N LEU A 114 -13.61 3.36 -10.82
CA LEU A 114 -14.49 3.26 -9.65
C LEU A 114 -15.78 4.09 -9.80
N PHE A 115 -15.67 5.31 -10.33
CA PHE A 115 -16.79 6.26 -10.45
C PHE A 115 -16.95 6.82 -11.87
N PRO A 116 -17.30 6.00 -12.88
CA PRO A 116 -17.75 6.52 -14.16
C PRO A 116 -18.95 7.47 -13.96
N PRO A 117 -18.98 8.65 -14.60
CA PRO A 117 -20.04 9.62 -14.39
C PRO A 117 -21.41 9.11 -14.85
N VAL A 118 -22.45 9.43 -14.09
CA VAL A 118 -23.85 9.07 -14.38
C VAL A 118 -24.76 10.29 -14.23
N GLY A 119 -25.82 10.36 -15.04
CA GLY A 119 -26.75 11.51 -15.03
C GLY A 119 -26.04 12.84 -15.22
N ASP A 120 -26.34 13.80 -14.36
CA ASP A 120 -25.75 15.13 -14.27
C ASP A 120 -24.26 15.17 -13.86
N GLN A 121 -23.66 14.05 -13.40
CA GLN A 121 -22.19 13.98 -13.26
C GLN A 121 -21.47 13.86 -14.62
N ARG A 122 -22.21 13.59 -15.71
CA ARG A 122 -21.68 13.61 -17.08
C ARG A 122 -21.58 15.05 -17.57
N TRP A 123 -20.55 15.75 -17.13
CA TRP A 123 -20.27 17.14 -17.52
C TRP A 123 -19.79 17.28 -18.98
N ASN A 124 -19.28 16.19 -19.57
CA ASN A 124 -18.86 16.13 -20.97
C ASN A 124 -19.34 14.81 -21.61
N SER A 125 -20.10 14.90 -22.71
CA SER A 125 -20.70 13.73 -23.38
C SER A 125 -19.69 12.86 -24.13
N GLN A 126 -18.54 13.42 -24.51
CA GLN A 126 -17.47 12.71 -25.24
C GLN A 126 -16.42 12.11 -24.33
N LEU A 127 -16.46 12.43 -23.03
CA LEU A 127 -15.46 12.01 -22.05
C LEU A 127 -16.17 11.37 -20.85
N PRO A 128 -16.25 10.02 -20.78
CA PRO A 128 -16.88 9.31 -19.68
C PRO A 128 -15.99 9.29 -18.42
N TRP A 129 -15.55 10.47 -17.98
CA TRP A 129 -14.71 10.70 -16.82
C TRP A 129 -15.18 11.95 -16.08
N GLN A 130 -15.00 11.97 -14.76
CA GLN A 130 -15.25 13.14 -13.91
C GLN A 130 -14.05 13.41 -13.00
N PRO A 131 -13.74 14.68 -12.73
CA PRO A 131 -12.71 15.03 -11.77
C PRO A 131 -13.14 14.63 -10.36
N ILE A 132 -12.32 13.82 -9.68
CA ILE A 132 -12.50 13.47 -8.27
C ILE A 132 -11.24 13.93 -7.51
N PRO A 133 -11.39 14.69 -6.41
CA PRO A 133 -10.25 15.17 -5.64
C PRO A 133 -9.39 14.03 -5.09
N VAL A 134 -8.07 14.13 -5.29
CA VAL A 134 -7.06 13.30 -4.66
C VAL A 134 -6.23 14.19 -3.76
N HIS A 135 -6.35 14.02 -2.44
CA HIS A 135 -5.62 14.82 -1.48
C HIS A 135 -4.20 14.30 -1.30
N THR A 136 -3.25 15.20 -1.10
CA THR A 136 -1.86 14.84 -0.80
C THR A 136 -1.25 15.80 0.20
N VAL A 137 -0.10 15.42 0.73
CA VAL A 137 0.72 16.21 1.64
C VAL A 137 2.15 16.13 1.12
N PRO A 138 2.93 17.23 1.13
CA PRO A 138 4.32 17.19 0.67
C PRO A 138 5.12 16.06 1.32
N LYS A 139 5.95 15.36 0.54
CA LYS A 139 6.70 14.16 0.99
C LYS A 139 7.33 14.29 2.38
N ALA A 140 8.04 15.40 2.64
CA ALA A 140 8.73 15.66 3.90
C ALA A 140 7.80 15.81 5.13
N LYS A 141 6.49 15.94 4.91
CA LYS A 141 5.46 16.13 5.94
C LYS A 141 4.46 14.98 5.98
N ASP A 142 4.64 13.95 5.14
CA ASP A 142 3.72 12.81 5.10
C ASP A 142 4.13 11.74 6.11
N TYR A 143 3.63 11.87 7.33
CA TYR A 143 3.87 10.90 8.42
C TYR A 143 2.96 9.66 8.36
N LEU A 144 2.04 9.59 7.39
CA LEU A 144 1.02 8.54 7.33
C LEU A 144 1.36 7.47 6.29
N LEU A 145 1.59 7.89 5.04
CA LEU A 145 1.81 6.98 3.93
C LEU A 145 3.29 6.94 3.49
N GLU A 146 4.06 8.00 3.74
CA GLU A 146 5.48 8.07 3.37
C GLU A 146 6.38 7.72 4.56
N ALA A 147 6.65 6.42 4.73
CA ALA A 147 7.46 5.92 5.83
C ALA A 147 8.84 5.40 5.39
N PRO A 148 9.69 6.23 4.75
CA PRO A 148 11.12 6.22 5.15
C PRO A 148 11.85 7.57 5.21
N ASP A 149 11.34 8.65 4.63
CA ASP A 149 12.20 9.79 4.26
C ASP A 149 12.31 10.90 5.32
N PHE A 150 11.56 10.82 6.42
CA PHE A 150 11.71 11.77 7.53
C PHE A 150 12.89 11.37 8.44
N PRO A 151 13.70 12.34 8.93
CA PRO A 151 14.76 12.07 9.88
C PRO A 151 14.23 11.38 11.14
N CYS A 152 14.56 10.11 11.30
CA CYS A 152 14.18 9.30 12.46
C CYS A 152 15.41 8.50 12.91
N PRO A 153 16.18 9.01 13.89
CA PRO A 153 17.40 8.36 14.36
C PRO A 153 17.18 6.91 14.82
N GLU A 154 16.02 6.63 15.42
CA GLU A 154 15.66 5.29 15.87
C GLU A 154 15.43 4.33 14.70
N ARG A 155 14.78 4.79 13.62
CA ARG A 155 14.63 4.00 12.39
C ARG A 155 16.02 3.68 11.81
N GLU A 156 16.91 4.66 11.74
CA GLU A 156 18.26 4.46 11.22
C GLU A 156 19.04 3.44 12.07
N ARG A 157 18.94 3.54 13.39
CA ARG A 157 19.53 2.59 14.34
C ARG A 157 18.99 1.18 14.10
N GLN A 158 17.67 1.02 14.00
CA GLN A 158 17.02 -0.26 13.75
C GLN A 158 17.38 -0.82 12.37
N PHE A 159 17.47 0.02 11.34
CA PHE A 159 17.89 -0.40 10.00
C PHE A 159 19.33 -0.94 10.01
N LYS A 160 20.25 -0.27 10.72
CA LYS A 160 21.62 -0.75 10.93
C LYS A 160 21.64 -2.09 11.68
N GLN A 161 20.84 -2.23 12.73
CA GLN A 161 20.72 -3.48 13.50
C GLN A 161 20.19 -4.64 12.65
N VAL A 162 19.12 -4.42 11.88
CA VAL A 162 18.54 -5.42 10.97
C VAL A 162 19.58 -5.88 9.95
N ASN A 163 20.37 -4.96 9.39
CA ASN A 163 21.38 -5.30 8.39
C ASN A 163 22.62 -5.99 8.99
N ALA A 164 22.91 -5.77 10.27
CA ALA A 164 23.97 -6.44 11.01
C ALA A 164 23.53 -7.75 11.68
N ASP A 165 22.24 -8.10 11.61
CA ASP A 165 21.68 -9.29 12.25
C ASP A 165 22.37 -10.58 11.76
N PRO A 166 22.90 -11.43 12.66
CA PRO A 166 23.61 -12.65 12.28
C PRO A 166 22.79 -13.62 11.43
N ALA A 167 21.48 -13.74 11.68
CA ALA A 167 20.62 -14.64 10.90
C ALA A 167 20.44 -14.11 9.47
N ARG A 168 20.33 -12.78 9.30
CA ARG A 168 20.34 -12.15 7.98
C ARG A 168 21.67 -12.40 7.26
N LEU A 169 22.80 -12.17 7.92
CA LEU A 169 24.11 -12.42 7.32
C LEU A 169 24.30 -13.90 6.93
N GLN A 170 23.82 -14.83 7.77
CA GLN A 170 23.84 -16.26 7.49
C GLN A 170 22.98 -16.62 6.28
N PHE A 171 21.80 -16.00 6.11
CA PHE A 171 20.95 -16.20 4.94
C PHE A 171 21.65 -15.77 3.63
N TYR A 172 22.39 -14.66 3.63
CA TYR A 172 23.08 -14.18 2.44
C TYR A 172 24.40 -14.90 2.14
N ARG A 173 25.00 -15.60 3.12
CA ARG A 173 26.30 -16.27 2.99
C ARG A 173 26.39 -17.24 1.79
N PRO A 174 25.39 -18.10 1.50
CA PRO A 174 25.42 -19.00 0.34
C PRO A 174 25.33 -18.26 -1.01
N TYR A 175 24.91 -16.99 -1.01
CA TYR A 175 24.75 -16.17 -2.21
C TYR A 175 25.91 -15.21 -2.45
N ALA A 176 26.99 -15.27 -1.67
CA ALA A 176 28.11 -14.33 -1.77
C ALA A 176 28.71 -14.26 -3.19
N ASP A 177 29.01 -15.40 -3.80
CA ASP A 177 29.54 -15.46 -5.17
C ASP A 177 28.53 -14.97 -6.21
N PHE A 178 27.24 -15.24 -5.98
CA PHE A 178 26.17 -14.75 -6.83
C PHE A 178 26.08 -13.23 -6.77
N LEU A 179 26.12 -12.61 -5.59
CA LEU A 179 26.11 -11.16 -5.42
C LEU A 179 27.34 -10.49 -6.07
N LYS A 180 28.50 -11.16 -6.03
CA LYS A 180 29.72 -10.68 -6.71
C LYS A 180 29.56 -10.68 -8.23
N ARG A 181 29.04 -11.77 -8.81
CA ARG A 181 28.71 -11.83 -10.25
C ARG A 181 27.63 -10.84 -10.64
N LEU A 182 26.60 -10.69 -9.80
CA LEU A 182 25.53 -9.73 -10.00
C LEU A 182 26.05 -8.29 -10.03
N SER A 183 27.01 -7.95 -9.16
CA SER A 183 27.64 -6.63 -9.17
C SER A 183 28.36 -6.35 -10.50
N ALA A 184 29.17 -7.31 -10.96
CA ALA A 184 29.86 -7.20 -12.24
C ALA A 184 28.88 -7.09 -13.42
N GLY A 185 27.83 -7.92 -13.43
CA GLY A 185 26.81 -7.93 -14.47
C GLY A 185 25.89 -6.71 -14.47
N ALA A 186 25.63 -6.11 -13.31
CA ALA A 186 24.84 -4.88 -13.19
C ALA A 186 25.65 -3.62 -13.50
N GLY A 187 26.99 -3.68 -13.43
CA GLY A 187 27.86 -2.51 -13.55
C GLY A 187 27.81 -1.60 -12.32
N MET A 188 27.42 -2.12 -11.16
CA MET A 188 27.33 -1.37 -9.90
C MET A 188 27.57 -2.26 -8.69
N ALA A 189 27.98 -1.67 -7.56
CA ALA A 189 28.14 -2.41 -6.32
C ALA A 189 26.80 -2.92 -5.78
N VAL A 190 26.68 -4.24 -5.60
CA VAL A 190 25.49 -4.88 -5.05
C VAL A 190 25.82 -5.53 -3.70
N THR A 191 25.05 -5.14 -2.70
CA THR A 191 25.12 -5.66 -1.33
C THR A 191 23.80 -6.34 -0.97
N PRO A 192 23.74 -7.14 0.10
CA PRO A 192 22.48 -7.62 0.66
C PRO A 192 21.46 -6.50 0.91
N ALA A 193 21.91 -5.29 1.25
CA ALA A 193 21.03 -4.14 1.47
C ALA A 193 20.56 -3.47 0.17
N SER A 194 21.31 -3.58 -0.94
CA SER A 194 21.00 -2.89 -2.21
C SER A 194 20.50 -3.81 -3.34
N VAL A 195 20.52 -5.13 -3.16
CA VAL A 195 20.14 -6.09 -4.21
C VAL A 195 18.70 -5.94 -4.72
N HIS A 196 17.75 -5.45 -3.91
CA HIS A 196 16.40 -5.15 -4.39
C HIS A 196 16.38 -4.10 -5.50
N LYS A 197 17.35 -3.17 -5.54
CA LYS A 197 17.38 -2.12 -6.58
C LYS A 197 17.62 -2.73 -7.96
N VAL A 198 18.53 -3.71 -8.04
CA VAL A 198 18.79 -4.44 -9.28
C VAL A 198 17.62 -5.34 -9.66
N LEU A 199 17.00 -6.00 -8.67
CA LEU A 199 15.78 -6.77 -8.90
C LEU A 199 14.63 -5.89 -9.44
N ASP A 200 14.41 -4.70 -8.87
CA ASP A 200 13.35 -3.77 -9.29
C ASP A 200 13.52 -3.43 -10.79
N THR A 201 14.71 -2.99 -11.20
CA THR A 201 14.98 -2.64 -12.60
C THR A 201 14.80 -3.83 -13.53
N LEU A 202 15.37 -4.99 -13.20
CA LEU A 202 15.26 -6.18 -14.08
C LEU A 202 13.84 -6.75 -14.12
N TRP A 203 13.08 -6.64 -13.03
CA TRP A 203 11.69 -7.04 -13.01
C TRP A 203 10.84 -6.16 -13.92
N ILE A 204 11.05 -4.84 -13.85
CA ILE A 204 10.39 -3.88 -14.72
C ILE A 204 10.75 -4.15 -16.18
N ASN A 205 12.04 -4.32 -16.49
CA ASN A 205 12.50 -4.66 -17.82
C ASN A 205 11.82 -5.95 -18.34
N LYS A 206 11.73 -6.99 -17.51
CA LYS A 206 11.05 -8.25 -17.85
C LYS A 206 9.57 -8.05 -18.18
N VAL A 207 8.84 -7.26 -17.38
CA VAL A 207 7.41 -6.98 -17.60
C VAL A 207 7.19 -6.20 -18.89
N GLU A 208 8.10 -5.30 -19.23
CA GLU A 208 8.06 -4.51 -20.47
C GLU A 208 8.60 -5.28 -21.69
N GLY A 209 8.91 -6.56 -21.54
CA GLY A 209 9.40 -7.41 -22.63
C GLY A 209 10.84 -7.11 -23.08
N LEU A 210 11.61 -6.34 -22.31
CA LEU A 210 12.99 -6.02 -22.62
C LEU A 210 13.89 -7.24 -22.40
N PRO A 211 14.92 -7.45 -23.26
CA PRO A 211 15.81 -8.58 -23.12
C PRO A 211 16.59 -8.54 -21.80
N ALA A 212 16.82 -9.72 -21.23
CA ALA A 212 17.72 -9.87 -20.10
C ALA A 212 19.17 -9.52 -20.53
N PRO A 213 20.01 -9.01 -19.60
CA PRO A 213 21.45 -8.93 -19.84
C PRO A 213 22.03 -10.29 -20.22
N ALA A 214 23.11 -10.33 -21.00
CA ALA A 214 23.71 -11.58 -21.50
C ALA A 214 24.09 -12.61 -20.40
N TRP A 215 24.39 -12.13 -19.18
CA TRP A 215 24.75 -12.97 -18.03
C TRP A 215 23.52 -13.53 -17.28
N LEU A 216 22.30 -13.13 -17.65
CA LEU A 216 21.07 -13.49 -16.94
C LEU A 216 20.05 -14.10 -17.91
N ASN A 217 19.36 -15.14 -17.43
CA ASN A 217 18.17 -15.68 -18.09
C ASN A 217 16.97 -15.53 -17.14
N TYR A 218 15.92 -14.84 -17.56
CA TYR A 218 14.69 -14.61 -16.78
C TYR A 218 13.92 -15.88 -16.38
N SER A 219 14.24 -17.03 -16.99
CA SER A 219 13.69 -18.35 -16.63
C SER A 219 14.73 -19.26 -15.98
N GLY A 220 15.96 -18.76 -15.80
CA GLY A 220 17.09 -19.53 -15.27
C GLY A 220 17.24 -19.47 -13.75
N PRO A 221 18.17 -20.26 -13.20
CA PRO A 221 18.42 -20.33 -11.76
C PRO A 221 18.92 -19.01 -11.16
N ASP A 222 19.69 -18.22 -11.92
CA ASP A 222 20.19 -16.92 -11.45
C ASP A 222 19.06 -15.88 -11.30
N TRP A 223 18.01 -15.96 -12.12
CA TRP A 223 16.81 -15.14 -11.91
C TRP A 223 16.09 -15.52 -10.61
N GLN A 224 15.92 -16.82 -10.36
CA GLN A 224 15.31 -17.29 -9.12
C GLN A 224 16.11 -16.85 -7.89
N ARG A 225 17.45 -16.98 -7.94
CA ARG A 225 18.34 -16.47 -6.89
C ARG A 225 18.13 -14.98 -6.67
N LEU A 226 18.13 -14.17 -7.74
CA LEU A 226 17.91 -12.72 -7.66
C LEU A 226 16.57 -12.39 -6.97
N VAL A 227 15.49 -13.07 -7.37
CA VAL A 227 14.17 -12.89 -6.75
C VAL A 227 14.22 -13.25 -5.26
N THR A 228 14.82 -14.38 -4.90
CA THR A 228 14.96 -14.82 -3.50
C THR A 228 15.74 -13.80 -2.66
N VAL A 229 16.93 -13.37 -3.10
CA VAL A 229 17.79 -12.46 -2.32
C VAL A 229 17.29 -11.02 -2.34
N GLY A 230 16.68 -10.60 -3.44
CA GLY A 230 16.09 -9.27 -3.63
C GLY A 230 14.84 -9.07 -2.78
N ALA A 231 13.89 -10.02 -2.81
CA ALA A 231 12.69 -9.96 -1.97
C ALA A 231 13.01 -10.03 -0.47
N SER A 232 14.10 -10.70 -0.09
CA SER A 232 14.56 -10.81 1.30
C SER A 232 15.27 -9.56 1.82
N SER A 233 15.70 -8.66 0.93
CA SER A 233 16.43 -7.47 1.35
C SER A 233 15.54 -6.45 2.09
N GLY A 234 14.23 -6.46 1.81
CA GLY A 234 13.20 -5.72 2.54
C GLY A 234 12.54 -6.49 3.69
N MET A 235 12.91 -7.77 3.92
CA MET A 235 12.42 -8.49 5.08
C MET A 235 13.10 -7.94 6.33
N SER A 236 12.32 -7.15 7.05
CA SER A 236 12.52 -6.84 8.46
C SER A 236 12.73 -8.11 9.28
N THR A 237 13.55 -7.99 10.31
CA THR A 237 13.81 -8.99 11.36
C THR A 237 12.55 -9.73 11.84
N PRO A 238 12.71 -10.90 12.49
CA PRO A 238 11.62 -11.59 13.21
C PRO A 238 10.77 -10.67 14.12
N GLY A 239 11.30 -9.53 14.58
CA GLY A 239 10.61 -8.51 15.38
C GLY A 239 9.39 -7.85 14.72
N LEU A 240 9.38 -7.67 13.39
CA LEU A 240 8.22 -7.11 12.68
C LEU A 240 7.18 -8.19 12.33
N ARG A 241 7.63 -9.44 12.15
CA ARG A 241 6.71 -10.60 12.06
C ARG A 241 5.97 -10.83 13.37
N THR A 242 6.63 -10.67 14.51
CA THR A 242 6.00 -10.79 15.83
C THR A 242 5.00 -9.68 16.10
N TRP A 243 5.28 -8.44 15.66
CA TRP A 243 4.30 -7.35 15.78
C TRP A 243 3.03 -7.58 14.94
N CYS A 244 3.18 -7.93 13.65
CA CYS A 244 2.04 -8.31 12.80
C CYS A 244 1.33 -9.60 13.26
N ALA A 245 2.04 -10.55 13.87
CA ALA A 245 1.46 -11.77 14.44
C ALA A 245 0.78 -11.55 15.80
N SER A 246 1.14 -10.48 16.51
CA SER A 246 0.52 -10.07 17.79
C SER A 246 -0.70 -9.16 17.63
N ALA A 247 -0.98 -8.69 16.41
CA ALA A 247 -2.26 -8.07 16.10
C ALA A 247 -3.36 -9.14 16.23
N PRO A 248 -4.50 -8.85 16.90
CA PRO A 248 -5.56 -9.83 17.11
C PRO A 248 -5.94 -10.49 15.79
N ALA A 249 -5.78 -11.82 15.72
CA ALA A 249 -6.17 -12.64 14.59
C ALA A 249 -7.71 -12.67 14.51
N GLY A 250 -8.29 -11.65 13.88
CA GLY A 250 -9.75 -11.53 13.76
C GLY A 250 -10.27 -10.55 12.70
N CYS A 251 -9.44 -9.64 12.16
CA CYS A 251 -9.92 -8.60 11.24
C CYS A 251 -9.30 -8.59 9.84
N TRP A 252 -8.47 -9.57 9.48
CA TRP A 252 -7.76 -9.55 8.20
C TRP A 252 -7.83 -10.91 7.51
N THR A 253 -8.59 -11.02 6.42
CA THR A 253 -8.45 -12.17 5.51
C THR A 253 -7.41 -11.83 4.46
N LYS A 254 -6.38 -12.67 4.37
CA LYS A 254 -5.43 -12.66 3.26
C LYS A 254 -6.05 -13.47 2.13
N SER A 255 -6.57 -12.83 1.09
CA SER A 255 -6.92 -13.56 -0.13
C SER A 255 -5.64 -13.86 -0.91
N SER A 256 -5.05 -15.03 -0.70
CA SER A 256 -3.96 -15.52 -1.55
C SER A 256 -4.53 -16.11 -2.83
N ALA A 257 -4.56 -15.33 -3.92
CA ALA A 257 -4.50 -15.93 -5.25
C ALA A 257 -3.04 -16.42 -5.48
N PRO A 258 -2.82 -17.59 -6.08
CA PRO A 258 -1.47 -18.06 -6.42
C PRO A 258 -0.78 -17.05 -7.35
N TRP A 259 0.53 -16.90 -7.21
CA TRP A 259 1.35 -16.08 -8.09
C TRP A 259 1.38 -16.68 -9.50
N THR A 260 0.41 -16.35 -10.33
CA THR A 260 0.43 -16.63 -11.78
C THR A 260 0.51 -15.32 -12.55
N THR A 261 1.68 -15.08 -13.15
CA THR A 261 2.02 -14.25 -14.34
C THR A 261 1.27 -12.94 -14.65
N SER A 262 0.53 -12.34 -13.72
CA SER A 262 -0.06 -11.01 -13.88
C SER A 262 0.01 -10.31 -12.53
N ALA A 263 0.51 -9.09 -12.54
CA ALA A 263 0.65 -8.26 -11.36
C ALA A 263 -0.74 -8.01 -10.73
N THR A 264 -1.10 -8.81 -9.73
CA THR A 264 -2.27 -8.56 -8.87
C THR A 264 -1.78 -8.10 -7.50
N ALA A 265 -2.25 -6.92 -7.11
CA ALA A 265 -2.04 -6.34 -5.79
C ALA A 265 -2.52 -7.31 -4.69
N GLY A 266 -1.70 -7.52 -3.67
CA GLY A 266 -2.13 -8.22 -2.46
C GLY A 266 -3.05 -7.32 -1.64
N PHE A 267 -4.25 -7.79 -1.32
CA PHE A 267 -5.24 -7.04 -0.53
C PHE A 267 -5.26 -7.50 0.94
N LEU A 268 -5.51 -6.54 1.82
CA LEU A 268 -6.02 -6.75 3.16
C LEU A 268 -7.49 -6.30 3.16
N THR A 269 -8.42 -7.21 3.43
CA THR A 269 -9.85 -6.89 3.61
C THR A 269 -10.35 -7.42 4.96
N ALA A 270 -11.37 -6.75 5.50
CA ALA A 270 -12.04 -7.16 6.72
C ALA A 270 -12.87 -8.44 6.51
N ALA A 271 -12.80 -9.37 7.46
CA ALA A 271 -13.59 -10.59 7.51
C ALA A 271 -14.97 -10.34 8.17
N PRO A 272 -16.00 -11.16 7.90
CA PRO A 272 -17.27 -11.08 8.61
C PRO A 272 -17.18 -11.74 10.00
N ALA A 273 -17.66 -11.00 11.00
CA ALA A 273 -18.05 -11.35 12.37
C ALA A 273 -17.22 -12.40 13.16
N CYS A 274 -16.48 -11.91 14.18
CA CYS A 274 -16.11 -12.73 15.35
C CYS A 274 -17.30 -12.82 16.31
N ALA A 275 -17.63 -14.04 16.74
CA ALA A 275 -18.56 -14.27 17.85
C ALA A 275 -18.01 -13.67 19.15
N SER A 276 -18.85 -12.89 19.83
CA SER A 276 -18.54 -12.22 21.09
C SER A 276 -18.44 -13.21 22.25
N THR A 277 -17.32 -13.21 22.98
CA THR A 277 -17.32 -13.53 24.42
C THR A 277 -17.24 -12.21 25.22
N PRO A 278 -17.99 -12.08 26.33
CA PRO A 278 -18.11 -10.81 27.03
C PRO A 278 -16.90 -10.60 27.95
N THR A 279 -16.17 -9.50 27.79
CA THR A 279 -15.35 -8.95 28.88
C THR A 279 -15.11 -7.45 28.67
N THR A 280 -15.60 -6.67 29.65
CA THR A 280 -15.18 -5.34 30.10
C THR A 280 -14.84 -4.27 29.04
N THR A 281 -15.73 -3.29 28.93
CA THR A 281 -15.62 -2.05 28.15
C THR A 281 -14.48 -1.13 28.62
N PRO A 282 -13.57 -0.70 27.73
CA PRO A 282 -12.79 0.52 27.95
C PRO A 282 -13.61 1.74 27.49
N ARG A 283 -13.75 2.74 28.35
CA ARG A 283 -14.31 4.06 28.01
C ARG A 283 -13.44 4.76 26.97
N TRP A 284 -14.01 5.10 25.81
CA TRP A 284 -13.45 6.06 24.87
C TRP A 284 -13.83 7.49 25.28
N PRO A 285 -12.93 8.48 25.18
CA PRO A 285 -13.29 9.89 25.41
C PRO A 285 -14.15 10.43 24.25
N PRO A 286 -14.99 11.46 24.49
CA PRO A 286 -16.05 11.84 23.57
C PRO A 286 -15.58 12.68 22.37
N ARG A 287 -16.20 12.38 21.21
CA ARG A 287 -16.57 13.23 20.06
C ARG A 287 -15.78 14.54 19.84
N TRP A 288 -15.12 14.62 18.69
CA TRP A 288 -14.71 15.90 18.09
C TRP A 288 -15.89 16.54 17.31
N PRO A 289 -16.19 17.84 17.47
CA PRO A 289 -17.19 18.54 16.66
C PRO A 289 -16.59 19.12 15.37
N PRO A 290 -17.44 19.53 14.41
CA PRO A 290 -17.05 19.87 13.05
C PRO A 290 -16.67 21.36 12.91
N TRP A 291 -15.68 21.65 12.05
CA TRP A 291 -15.22 22.94 11.47
C TRP A 291 -15.37 24.26 12.28
N ALA A 292 -14.26 25.00 12.45
CA ALA A 292 -14.28 26.44 12.63
C ALA A 292 -13.00 27.08 12.08
N THR A 293 -13.17 28.11 11.26
CA THR A 293 -12.17 29.03 10.71
C THR A 293 -11.89 30.19 11.68
N GLN A 294 -10.75 30.88 11.45
CA GLN A 294 -10.33 32.22 11.92
C GLN A 294 -9.59 32.39 13.27
N ASN A 295 -8.37 32.92 13.12
CA ASN A 295 -7.68 34.00 13.85
C ASN A 295 -7.97 34.27 15.34
N SER A 296 -6.84 34.45 16.05
CA SER A 296 -6.56 35.36 17.18
C SER A 296 -6.05 34.68 18.46
N CYS A 297 -5.09 35.37 19.08
CA CYS A 297 -4.23 34.92 20.16
C CYS A 297 -4.99 34.67 21.48
N GLY A 298 -4.55 33.69 22.26
CA GLY A 298 -4.95 33.51 23.65
C GLY A 298 -4.12 32.43 24.34
N ARG A 299 -3.19 32.85 25.21
CA ARG A 299 -2.33 31.98 26.02
C ARG A 299 -3.14 31.15 27.01
N THR A 300 -2.87 29.85 27.07
CA THR A 300 -2.74 29.07 28.32
C THR A 300 -1.93 27.80 28.05
N SER A 301 -0.71 27.70 28.61
CA SER A 301 0.09 26.47 28.65
C SER A 301 -0.43 25.49 29.71
N PRO A 302 -0.06 24.20 29.62
CA PRO A 302 1.04 23.74 30.48
C PRO A 302 2.05 22.80 29.79
N ARG A 303 3.31 23.28 29.79
CA ARG A 303 4.64 22.66 29.96
C ARG A 303 5.15 21.45 29.14
N PRO A 304 6.48 21.40 28.91
CA PRO A 304 7.11 20.77 27.76
C PRO A 304 8.03 19.58 28.10
N CYS A 305 8.17 18.64 27.16
CA CYS A 305 9.33 17.74 27.10
C CYS A 305 10.20 18.18 25.92
N CYS A 306 11.25 18.96 26.20
CA CYS A 306 12.54 19.00 25.50
C CYS A 306 13.29 20.25 25.95
N SER A 307 14.30 20.07 26.81
CA SER A 307 15.30 21.08 27.11
C SER A 307 16.36 21.13 26.01
N SER A 308 16.80 22.36 25.73
CA SER A 308 18.03 22.78 25.03
C SER A 308 18.18 22.50 23.54
N CYS A 309 17.76 23.48 22.71
CA CYS A 309 18.56 24.05 21.62
C CYS A 309 18.24 25.56 21.54
N THR A 310 19.23 26.42 21.70
CA THR A 310 19.17 27.88 21.62
C THR A 310 18.86 28.38 20.20
N PRO A 311 18.09 29.47 20.02
CA PRO A 311 17.83 30.07 18.70
C PRO A 311 19.00 30.96 18.24
N ILE A 312 19.37 30.86 16.96
CA ILE A 312 20.25 31.82 16.25
C ILE A 312 19.35 32.76 15.42
N PRO A 313 19.63 34.08 15.34
CA PRO A 313 18.67 35.08 14.88
C PRO A 313 18.43 35.07 13.38
N ALA A 314 17.23 35.52 13.00
CA ALA A 314 16.87 35.89 11.64
C ALA A 314 17.76 37.03 11.13
N SER A 315 18.30 36.87 9.92
CA SER A 315 18.76 37.99 9.10
C SER A 315 17.79 38.18 7.93
N SER A 316 17.15 39.34 7.93
CA SER A 316 16.44 39.96 6.82
C SER A 316 17.39 40.35 5.68
N ALA A 317 17.04 39.99 4.45
CA ALA A 317 17.06 40.84 3.24
C ALA A 317 16.44 40.03 2.09
#